data_AF-A0A7X6Y237-F1
#
_entry.id   AF-A0A7X6Y237-F1
#
_cell.length_a   1.000
_cell.length_b   1.000
_cell.length_c   1.000
_cell.angle_alpha   90.00
_cell.angle_beta   90.00
_cell.angle_gamma   90.00
#
_symmetry.space_group_name_H-M   'P 1'
#
loop_
_entity.id
_entity.type
_entity.pdbx_description
1 polymer ?
#
loop_
_entity_poly.entity_id
_entity_poly.type
_entity_poly.pdbx_seq_one_letter_code
_entity_poly.pdbx_strand_id
1 'polypeptide(L)'
;ASTGKPMIISTGMATVAELDETVRTARENGCKDIIILKCTSTYPASPEDTNLLTIPHMRELFNCEVGLSDHTLGIGVAVASVALGATFIEKHFTLSRAEGGVDAAFSLEPQEMKMLVEETKRAWQALGKINYGATEKEKRSLKFRRSLYVAEDMKKGEVFTPKNLRVVRPGYGLEPKYYDLILGKRVKQDVKKGTPVSWDIVME
;
A
#
# COMPACT_ATOMS: atom_id res chain seq x y z
N ALA A 1 -13.39 3.99 -32.73
CA ALA A 1 -13.01 2.56 -32.87
C ALA A 1 -12.38 2.25 -34.23
N SER A 2 -13.02 2.57 -35.36
CA SER A 2 -12.53 2.25 -36.72
C SER A 2 -11.15 2.83 -37.11
N THR A 3 -10.63 3.80 -36.34
CA THR A 3 -9.28 4.36 -36.53
C THR A 3 -8.15 3.45 -36.04
N GLY A 4 -8.46 2.36 -35.33
CA GLY A 4 -7.47 1.42 -34.78
C GLY A 4 -6.61 1.95 -33.64
N LYS A 5 -6.92 3.14 -33.11
CA LYS A 5 -6.20 3.74 -31.98
C LYS A 5 -6.84 3.36 -30.63
N PRO A 6 -6.08 3.36 -29.53
CA PRO A 6 -6.64 3.24 -28.19
C PRO A 6 -7.69 4.33 -27.91
N MET A 7 -8.69 3.99 -27.09
CA MET A 7 -9.75 4.91 -26.69
C MET A 7 -9.68 5.18 -25.19
N ILE A 8 -9.61 6.47 -24.84
CA ILE A 8 -9.72 6.97 -23.47
C ILE A 8 -11.06 7.71 -23.40
N ILE A 9 -11.95 7.29 -22.51
CA ILE A 9 -13.35 7.71 -22.51
C ILE A 9 -13.71 8.24 -21.13
N SER A 10 -13.96 9.55 -21.00
CA SER A 10 -14.48 10.15 -19.78
C SER A 10 -15.96 9.81 -19.58
N THR A 11 -16.33 9.45 -18.36
CA THR A 11 -17.64 8.87 -18.03
C THR A 11 -18.50 9.74 -17.11
N GLY A 12 -18.25 11.05 -17.11
CA GLY A 12 -18.99 11.98 -16.26
C GLY A 12 -20.48 11.94 -16.55
N MET A 13 -21.30 11.83 -15.49
CA MET A 13 -22.77 11.73 -15.55
C MET A 13 -23.34 10.47 -16.24
N ALA A 14 -22.50 9.60 -16.81
CA ALA A 14 -22.95 8.40 -17.52
C ALA A 14 -23.52 7.36 -16.55
N THR A 15 -24.66 6.79 -16.92
CA THR A 15 -25.25 5.63 -16.26
C THR A 15 -24.47 4.37 -16.62
N VAL A 16 -24.64 3.31 -15.82
CA VAL A 16 -24.05 2.00 -16.10
C VAL A 16 -24.48 1.45 -17.48
N ALA A 17 -25.71 1.73 -17.90
CA ALA A 17 -26.23 1.28 -19.21
C ALA A 17 -25.53 1.99 -20.38
N GLU A 18 -25.33 3.31 -20.29
CA GLU A 18 -24.61 4.08 -21.33
C GLU A 18 -23.13 3.65 -21.42
N LEU A 19 -22.53 3.28 -20.29
CA LEU A 19 -21.16 2.74 -20.26
C LEU A 19 -21.07 1.37 -20.90
N ASP A 20 -22.02 0.48 -20.63
CA ASP A 20 -22.10 -0.83 -21.30
C ASP A 20 -22.23 -0.67 -22.82
N GLU A 21 -23.17 0.18 -23.27
CA GLU A 21 -23.36 0.46 -24.69
C GLU A 21 -22.08 1.00 -25.33
N THR A 22 -21.41 1.95 -24.67
CA THR A 22 -20.16 2.56 -25.15
C THR A 22 -19.06 1.52 -25.30
N VAL A 23 -18.83 0.69 -24.27
CA VAL A 23 -17.77 -0.32 -24.27
C VAL A 23 -18.05 -1.42 -25.30
N ARG A 24 -19.28 -1.91 -25.40
CA ARG A 24 -19.68 -2.90 -26.42
C ARG A 24 -19.50 -2.35 -27.82
N THR A 25 -20.01 -1.14 -28.08
CA THR A 25 -19.89 -0.49 -29.40
C THR A 25 -18.43 -0.32 -29.80
N ALA A 26 -17.56 0.11 -28.89
CA ALA A 26 -16.14 0.24 -29.16
C ALA A 26 -15.48 -1.10 -29.54
N ARG A 27 -15.80 -2.17 -28.80
CA ARG A 27 -15.28 -3.53 -29.04
C ARG A 27 -15.79 -4.13 -30.35
N GLU A 28 -17.08 -4.02 -30.63
CA GLU A 28 -17.72 -4.51 -31.87
C GLU A 28 -17.12 -3.85 -33.12
N ASN A 29 -16.63 -2.61 -32.96
CA ASN A 29 -15.94 -1.86 -34.02
C ASN A 29 -14.40 -2.00 -33.96
N GLY A 30 -13.90 -3.05 -33.32
CA GLY A 30 -12.50 -3.47 -33.36
C GLY A 30 -11.56 -2.79 -32.36
N CYS A 31 -12.05 -1.96 -31.44
CA CYS A 31 -11.21 -1.36 -30.40
C CYS A 31 -10.96 -2.36 -29.25
N LYS A 32 -9.71 -2.75 -29.07
CA LYS A 32 -9.28 -3.66 -27.98
C LYS A 32 -8.75 -2.89 -26.77
N ASP A 33 -8.11 -1.75 -27.02
CA ASP A 33 -7.47 -0.94 -25.99
C ASP A 33 -8.40 0.18 -25.55
N ILE A 34 -9.17 -0.09 -24.49
CA ILE A 34 -10.15 0.85 -23.92
C ILE A 34 -9.75 1.17 -22.48
N ILE A 35 -9.71 2.47 -22.16
CA ILE A 35 -9.64 2.99 -20.80
C ILE A 35 -10.89 3.85 -20.57
N ILE A 36 -11.63 3.56 -19.50
CA ILE A 36 -12.74 4.41 -19.07
C ILE A 36 -12.30 5.23 -17.85
N LEU A 37 -12.64 6.52 -17.82
CA LEU A 37 -12.23 7.41 -16.73
C LEU A 37 -13.42 7.71 -15.83
N LYS A 38 -13.34 7.28 -14.57
CA LYS A 38 -14.28 7.74 -13.53
C LYS A 38 -14.15 9.26 -13.43
N CYS A 39 -15.27 9.97 -13.47
CA CYS A 39 -15.28 11.43 -13.56
C CYS A 39 -16.46 11.99 -12.75
N THR A 40 -16.27 13.13 -12.07
CA THR A 40 -17.37 13.91 -11.47
C THR A 40 -17.43 15.26 -12.19
N SER A 41 -18.55 15.55 -12.85
CA SER A 41 -18.73 16.71 -13.73
C SER A 41 -19.18 17.98 -12.98
N THR A 42 -18.55 18.24 -11.83
CA THR A 42 -18.67 19.49 -11.08
C THR A 42 -17.33 20.19 -11.08
N TYR A 43 -17.30 21.52 -11.24
CA TYR A 43 -16.08 22.29 -11.48
C TYR A 43 -15.98 23.46 -10.48
N PRO A 44 -15.17 23.34 -9.42
CA PRO A 44 -14.42 22.15 -9.00
C PRO A 44 -15.32 21.05 -8.41
N ALA A 45 -14.83 19.81 -8.44
CA ALA A 45 -15.45 18.71 -7.73
C ALA A 45 -15.01 18.67 -6.27
N SER A 46 -15.92 18.21 -5.40
CA SER A 46 -15.57 17.94 -4.00
C SER A 46 -14.96 16.53 -3.88
N PRO A 47 -14.04 16.30 -2.93
CA PRO A 47 -13.59 14.95 -2.61
C PRO A 47 -14.74 14.02 -2.19
N GLU A 48 -15.75 14.56 -1.51
CA GLU A 48 -16.93 13.84 -1.01
C GLU A 48 -17.78 13.27 -2.16
N ASP A 49 -17.95 14.03 -3.24
CA ASP A 49 -18.74 13.64 -4.41
C ASP A 49 -17.93 12.85 -5.45
N THR A 50 -16.65 12.59 -5.17
CA THR A 50 -15.79 11.91 -6.13
C THR A 50 -16.09 10.42 -6.22
N ASN A 51 -16.52 9.74 -5.15
CA ASN A 51 -16.91 8.33 -5.22
C ASN A 51 -15.85 7.40 -5.86
N LEU A 52 -14.59 7.45 -5.38
CA LEU A 52 -13.49 6.69 -5.99
C LEU A 52 -13.64 5.16 -5.94
N LEU A 53 -14.47 4.62 -5.03
CA LEU A 53 -14.79 3.18 -4.97
C LEU A 53 -15.48 2.67 -6.24
N THR A 54 -15.99 3.56 -7.08
CA THR A 54 -16.52 3.21 -8.41
C THR A 54 -15.42 2.72 -9.35
N ILE A 55 -14.15 3.10 -9.17
CA ILE A 55 -13.03 2.69 -10.03
C ILE A 55 -12.84 1.16 -10.08
N PRO A 56 -12.64 0.46 -8.94
CA PRO A 56 -12.51 -0.99 -8.97
C PRO A 56 -13.77 -1.69 -9.47
N HIS A 57 -14.96 -1.17 -9.14
CA HIS A 57 -16.23 -1.72 -9.63
C HIS A 57 -16.37 -1.59 -11.16
N MET A 58 -16.03 -0.42 -11.74
CA MET A 58 -16.01 -0.22 -13.20
C MET A 58 -15.04 -1.18 -13.89
N ARG A 59 -13.87 -1.40 -13.28
CA ARG A 59 -12.86 -2.33 -13.84
C ARG A 59 -13.42 -3.74 -13.92
N GLU A 60 -14.02 -4.22 -12.84
CA GLU A 60 -14.64 -5.54 -12.78
C GLU A 60 -15.80 -5.65 -13.78
N LEU A 61 -16.70 -4.67 -13.80
CA LEU A 61 -17.91 -4.69 -14.61
C LEU A 61 -17.64 -4.67 -16.12
N PHE A 62 -16.71 -3.83 -16.56
CA PHE A 62 -16.45 -3.64 -17.99
C PHE A 62 -15.24 -4.43 -18.50
N ASN A 63 -14.46 -5.05 -17.62
CA ASN A 63 -13.25 -5.79 -17.95
C ASN A 63 -12.30 -4.98 -18.86
N CYS A 64 -12.02 -3.75 -18.46
CA CYS A 64 -11.08 -2.85 -19.13
C CYS A 64 -10.31 -2.01 -18.11
N GLU A 65 -9.29 -1.30 -18.58
CA GLU A 65 -8.56 -0.39 -17.71
C GLU A 65 -9.45 0.80 -17.29
N VAL A 66 -9.21 1.28 -16.07
CA VAL A 66 -9.97 2.38 -15.50
C VAL A 66 -9.02 3.42 -14.95
N GLY A 67 -9.27 4.68 -15.30
CA GLY A 67 -8.57 5.84 -14.76
C GLY A 67 -9.50 6.79 -14.02
N LEU A 68 -8.95 7.95 -13.70
CA LEU A 68 -9.65 9.08 -13.10
C LEU A 68 -9.46 10.32 -13.99
N SER A 69 -10.57 10.98 -14.32
CA SER A 69 -10.58 12.36 -14.79
C SER A 69 -11.00 13.24 -13.61
N ASP A 70 -10.06 14.03 -13.10
CA ASP A 70 -10.13 14.66 -11.79
C ASP A 70 -10.33 16.18 -11.89
N HIS A 71 -11.41 16.68 -11.30
CA HIS A 71 -11.74 18.11 -11.21
C HIS A 71 -11.68 18.64 -9.78
N THR A 72 -11.16 17.87 -8.82
CA THR A 72 -11.00 18.39 -7.46
C THR A 72 -9.82 19.36 -7.35
N LEU A 73 -9.80 20.17 -6.31
CA LEU A 73 -8.61 20.93 -5.97
C LEU A 73 -7.48 20.02 -5.49
N GLY A 74 -6.23 20.39 -5.77
CA GLY A 74 -5.03 19.66 -5.36
C GLY A 74 -4.93 18.25 -5.97
N ILE A 75 -4.15 17.37 -5.32
CA ILE A 75 -3.76 16.06 -5.89
C ILE A 75 -4.23 14.86 -5.05
N GLY A 76 -4.79 15.08 -3.86
CA GLY A 76 -5.06 14.00 -2.90
C GLY A 76 -6.00 12.93 -3.45
N VAL A 77 -7.03 13.35 -4.18
CA VAL A 77 -8.00 12.45 -4.82
C VAL A 77 -7.36 11.61 -5.91
N ALA A 78 -6.57 12.22 -6.80
CA ALA A 78 -5.81 11.49 -7.81
C ALA A 78 -4.85 10.46 -7.21
N VAL A 79 -4.11 10.83 -6.15
CA VAL A 79 -3.21 9.89 -5.45
C VAL A 79 -4.00 8.73 -4.82
N ALA A 80 -5.13 9.01 -4.17
CA ALA A 80 -5.98 7.97 -3.60
C ALA A 80 -6.56 7.01 -4.65
N SER A 81 -6.88 7.51 -5.85
CA SER A 81 -7.42 6.69 -6.94
C SER A 81 -6.44 5.62 -7.42
N VAL A 82 -5.13 5.88 -7.35
CA VAL A 82 -4.09 4.89 -7.68
C VAL A 82 -4.17 3.70 -6.73
N ALA A 83 -4.41 3.94 -5.44
CA ALA A 83 -4.56 2.87 -4.45
C ALA A 83 -5.78 1.97 -4.74
N LEU A 84 -6.80 2.52 -5.40
CA LEU A 84 -8.00 1.82 -5.87
C LEU A 84 -7.84 1.24 -7.29
N GLY A 85 -6.61 1.28 -7.79
CA GLY A 85 -6.18 0.66 -9.04
C GLY A 85 -6.27 1.55 -10.25
N ALA A 86 -6.57 2.85 -10.16
CA ALA A 86 -6.57 3.72 -11.33
C ALA A 86 -5.24 3.64 -12.11
N THR A 87 -5.29 3.42 -13.43
CA THR A 87 -4.12 3.26 -14.29
C THR A 87 -3.87 4.46 -15.20
N PHE A 88 -4.79 5.42 -15.21
CA PHE A 88 -4.69 6.68 -15.95
C PHE A 88 -5.21 7.83 -15.08
N ILE A 89 -4.51 8.96 -15.06
CA ILE A 89 -4.92 10.17 -14.33
C ILE A 89 -4.94 11.34 -15.30
N GLU A 90 -6.09 11.98 -15.41
CA GLU A 90 -6.28 13.23 -16.15
C GLU A 90 -6.57 14.36 -15.16
N LYS A 91 -5.90 15.51 -15.37
CA LYS A 91 -6.00 16.68 -14.51
C LYS A 91 -5.82 17.94 -15.36
N HIS A 92 -6.60 18.97 -15.08
CA HIS A 92 -6.42 20.27 -15.71
C HIS A 92 -5.09 20.91 -15.30
N PHE A 93 -4.49 21.65 -16.22
CA PHE A 93 -3.18 22.28 -16.07
C PHE A 93 -3.23 23.72 -16.57
N THR A 94 -2.59 24.62 -15.84
CA THR A 94 -2.34 26.00 -16.28
C THR A 94 -0.91 26.41 -15.91
N LEU A 95 -0.34 27.38 -16.64
CA LEU A 95 0.95 27.96 -16.28
C LEU A 95 0.85 28.84 -15.04
N SER A 96 -0.27 29.54 -14.88
CA SER A 96 -0.58 30.42 -13.77
C SER A 96 -2.08 30.59 -13.64
N ARG A 97 -2.64 30.33 -12.45
CA ARG A 97 -4.07 30.58 -12.19
C ARG A 97 -4.41 32.07 -12.20
N ALA A 98 -3.41 32.93 -11.95
CA ALA A 98 -3.58 34.38 -11.95
C ALA A 98 -3.85 34.97 -13.34
N GLU A 99 -3.51 34.23 -14.41
CA GLU A 99 -3.81 34.64 -15.80
C GLU A 99 -5.30 34.49 -16.16
N GLY A 100 -6.09 33.89 -15.27
CA GLY A 100 -7.52 33.65 -15.47
C GLY A 100 -7.80 32.54 -16.48
N GLY A 101 -9.02 32.50 -16.99
CA GLY A 101 -9.53 31.40 -17.82
C GLY A 101 -10.61 30.61 -17.10
N VAL A 102 -11.49 29.98 -17.88
CA VAL A 102 -12.72 29.34 -17.37
C VAL A 102 -12.40 28.24 -16.34
N ASP A 103 -11.33 27.48 -16.59
CA ASP A 103 -10.94 26.33 -15.75
C ASP A 103 -9.75 26.61 -14.83
N ALA A 104 -9.23 27.83 -14.84
CA ALA A 104 -7.98 28.15 -14.16
C ALA A 104 -8.08 27.93 -12.64
N ALA A 105 -9.21 28.27 -12.03
CA ALA A 105 -9.39 28.21 -10.57
C ALA A 105 -9.08 26.83 -9.95
N PHE A 106 -9.30 25.74 -10.70
CA PHE A 106 -9.09 24.37 -10.23
C PHE A 106 -8.01 23.59 -11.00
N SER A 107 -7.38 24.22 -12.00
CA SER A 107 -6.24 23.67 -12.73
C SER A 107 -4.99 23.63 -11.83
N LEU A 108 -4.13 22.62 -12.03
CA LEU A 108 -2.83 22.56 -11.36
C LEU A 108 -1.82 23.47 -12.05
N GLU A 109 -0.99 24.12 -11.26
CA GLU A 109 0.21 24.83 -11.73
C GLU A 109 1.42 23.88 -11.88
N PRO A 110 2.53 24.29 -12.54
CA PRO A 110 3.69 23.43 -12.82
C PRO A 110 4.22 22.64 -11.61
N GLN A 111 4.29 23.27 -10.44
CA GLN A 111 4.79 22.63 -9.22
C GLN A 111 3.80 21.58 -8.70
N GLU A 112 2.50 21.86 -8.76
CA GLU A 112 1.45 20.93 -8.33
C GLU A 112 1.33 19.74 -9.29
N MET A 113 1.46 19.98 -10.60
CA MET A 113 1.50 18.90 -11.60
C MET A 113 2.73 18.01 -11.41
N LYS A 114 3.89 18.59 -11.11
CA LYS A 114 5.08 17.81 -10.73
C LYS A 114 4.82 16.96 -9.49
N MET A 115 4.18 17.53 -8.45
CA MET A 115 3.80 16.77 -7.26
C MET A 115 2.82 15.64 -7.59
N LEU A 116 1.85 15.87 -8.48
CA LEU A 116 0.91 14.84 -8.92
C LEU A 116 1.67 13.64 -9.51
N VAL A 117 2.61 13.88 -10.43
CA VAL A 117 3.41 12.83 -11.07
C VAL A 117 4.27 12.07 -10.05
N GLU A 118 4.93 12.79 -9.14
CA GLU A 118 5.80 12.16 -8.13
C GLU A 118 5.01 11.31 -7.15
N GLU A 119 3.90 11.83 -6.62
CA GLU A 119 3.14 11.17 -5.56
C GLU A 119 2.26 10.03 -6.09
N THR A 120 1.71 10.14 -7.31
CA THR A 120 1.02 9.01 -7.95
C THR A 120 1.98 7.86 -8.26
N LYS A 121 3.21 8.17 -8.71
CA LYS A 121 4.25 7.15 -8.90
C LYS A 121 4.64 6.48 -7.58
N ARG A 122 4.82 7.24 -6.50
CA ARG A 122 5.09 6.68 -5.17
C ARG A 122 3.94 5.80 -4.68
N ALA A 123 2.69 6.25 -4.83
CA ALA A 123 1.52 5.47 -4.47
C ALA A 123 1.45 4.14 -5.23
N TRP A 124 1.66 4.17 -6.55
CA TRP A 124 1.71 2.97 -7.38
C TRP A 124 2.83 2.01 -6.95
N GLN A 125 4.03 2.53 -6.68
CA GLN A 125 5.14 1.71 -6.16
C GLN A 125 4.84 1.10 -4.78
N ALA A 126 4.10 1.82 -3.94
CA ALA A 126 3.76 1.40 -2.59
C ALA A 126 2.71 0.28 -2.54
N LEU A 127 1.87 0.13 -3.58
CA LEU A 127 0.90 -0.97 -3.67
C LEU A 127 1.59 -2.35 -3.51
N GLY A 128 2.76 -2.50 -4.14
CA GLY A 128 3.57 -3.70 -4.02
C GLY A 128 2.80 -4.99 -4.32
N LYS A 129 2.97 -5.97 -3.44
CA LYS A 129 2.28 -7.27 -3.49
C LYS A 129 1.94 -7.71 -2.08
N ILE A 130 0.96 -8.60 -1.95
CA ILE A 130 0.65 -9.25 -0.67
C ILE A 130 1.93 -9.91 -0.14
N ASN A 131 2.36 -9.51 1.05
CA ASN A 131 3.58 -10.00 1.67
C ASN A 131 3.43 -10.04 3.19
N TYR A 132 3.71 -11.20 3.79
CA TYR A 132 3.73 -11.40 5.24
C TYR A 132 5.12 -11.80 5.70
N GLY A 133 5.51 -11.36 6.89
CA GLY A 133 6.84 -11.60 7.42
C GLY A 133 7.89 -10.60 6.93
N ALA A 134 9.13 -10.82 7.33
CA ALA A 134 10.24 -9.91 6.99
C ALA A 134 10.69 -10.12 5.54
N THR A 135 10.84 -9.03 4.81
CA THR A 135 11.57 -9.04 3.53
C THR A 135 13.06 -9.32 3.75
N GLU A 136 13.78 -9.69 2.68
CA GLU A 136 15.25 -9.89 2.75
C GLU A 136 15.99 -8.67 3.33
N LYS A 137 15.51 -7.46 3.00
CA LYS A 137 16.10 -6.21 3.52
C LYS A 137 15.86 -6.05 5.02
N GLU A 138 14.71 -6.53 5.52
CA GLU A 138 14.31 -6.46 6.93
C GLU A 138 14.85 -7.62 7.78
N LYS A 139 15.35 -8.71 7.19
CA LYS A 139 15.94 -9.83 7.97
C LYS A 139 17.01 -9.37 8.96
N ARG A 140 17.82 -8.38 8.56
CA ARG A 140 18.84 -7.77 9.44
C ARG A 140 18.23 -7.08 10.67
N SER A 141 16.97 -6.67 10.60
CA SER A 141 16.22 -6.06 11.70
C SER A 141 15.60 -7.07 12.66
N LEU A 142 15.59 -8.37 12.33
CA LEU A 142 15.11 -9.43 13.24
C LEU A 142 15.91 -9.45 14.56
N LYS A 143 17.19 -9.08 14.51
CA LYS A 143 18.03 -8.92 15.70
C LYS A 143 17.52 -7.86 16.69
N PHE A 144 16.63 -6.97 16.29
CA PHE A 144 16.01 -5.99 17.19
C PHE A 144 14.72 -6.49 17.84
N ARG A 145 14.30 -7.73 17.58
CA ARG A 145 13.22 -8.37 18.33
C ARG A 145 13.68 -8.71 19.75
N ARG A 146 12.73 -8.86 20.68
CA ARG A 146 13.05 -9.43 22.00
C ARG A 146 13.16 -10.93 21.87
N SER A 147 14.04 -11.53 22.66
CA SER A 147 14.18 -12.97 22.83
C SER A 147 14.58 -13.29 24.27
N LEU A 148 14.65 -14.57 24.60
CA LEU A 148 14.96 -15.04 25.95
C LEU A 148 16.46 -14.95 26.23
N TYR A 149 16.81 -14.37 27.37
CA TYR A 149 18.18 -14.23 27.85
C TYR A 149 18.31 -14.63 29.32
N VAL A 150 19.48 -15.17 29.64
CA VAL A 150 19.95 -15.42 30.99
C VAL A 150 20.22 -14.06 31.67
N ALA A 151 19.62 -13.82 32.83
CA ALA A 151 19.67 -12.55 33.55
C ALA A 151 20.59 -12.56 34.78
N GLU A 152 21.04 -13.73 35.21
CA GLU A 152 22.01 -13.98 36.29
C GLU A 152 22.94 -15.12 35.85
N ASP A 153 24.20 -15.15 36.28
CA ASP A 153 25.07 -16.31 36.01
C ASP A 153 24.42 -17.59 36.57
N MET A 154 24.45 -18.68 35.81
CA MET A 154 23.85 -19.96 36.20
C MET A 154 24.84 -21.13 36.07
N LYS A 155 24.76 -22.07 37.00
CA LYS A 155 25.53 -23.33 37.00
C LYS A 155 24.73 -24.47 36.39
N LYS A 156 25.43 -25.44 35.79
CA LYS A 156 24.81 -26.66 35.25
C LYS A 156 23.82 -27.28 36.25
N GLY A 157 22.59 -27.53 35.81
CA GLY A 157 21.52 -28.12 36.61
C GLY A 157 20.65 -27.13 37.37
N GLU A 158 20.99 -25.84 37.41
CA GLU A 158 20.14 -24.79 38.00
C GLU A 158 18.88 -24.53 37.17
N VAL A 159 17.81 -24.11 37.85
CA VAL A 159 16.46 -23.96 37.26
C VAL A 159 16.24 -22.54 36.74
N PHE A 160 15.62 -22.42 35.57
CA PHE A 160 15.12 -21.15 35.06
C PHE A 160 13.90 -20.66 35.86
N THR A 161 13.98 -19.43 36.34
CA THR A 161 12.99 -18.75 37.16
C THR A 161 12.70 -17.36 36.61
N PRO A 162 11.61 -16.70 37.04
CA PRO A 162 11.33 -15.33 36.61
C PRO A 162 12.39 -14.28 36.99
N LYS A 163 13.35 -14.64 37.85
CA LYS A 163 14.46 -13.78 38.26
C LYS A 163 15.64 -13.87 37.29
N ASN A 164 15.99 -15.09 36.86
CA ASN A 164 17.16 -15.37 36.03
C ASN A 164 16.84 -15.55 34.53
N LEU A 165 15.56 -15.49 34.13
CA LEU A 165 15.11 -15.48 32.74
C LEU A 165 14.47 -14.13 32.41
N ARG A 166 14.92 -13.49 31.33
CA ARG A 166 14.36 -12.19 30.88
C ARG A 166 14.08 -12.17 29.39
N VAL A 167 13.06 -11.40 29.03
CA VAL A 167 12.68 -11.13 27.65
C VAL A 167 13.24 -9.78 27.24
N VAL A 168 14.40 -9.79 26.58
CA VAL A 168 15.14 -8.56 26.22
C VAL A 168 15.63 -8.63 24.78
N ARG A 169 16.06 -7.48 24.23
CA ARG A 169 16.79 -7.43 22.96
C ARG A 169 18.27 -7.79 23.20
N PRO A 170 19.01 -8.26 22.19
CA PRO A 170 18.60 -8.49 20.80
C PRO A 170 17.80 -9.80 20.59
N GLY A 171 17.46 -10.12 19.35
CA GLY A 171 16.64 -11.27 18.95
C GLY A 171 17.46 -12.51 18.61
N TYR A 172 18.49 -12.85 19.41
CA TYR A 172 19.37 -13.99 19.16
C TYR A 172 19.03 -15.24 19.99
N GLY A 173 18.21 -15.10 21.03
CA GLY A 173 17.73 -16.23 21.82
C GLY A 173 16.39 -16.78 21.31
N LEU A 174 15.82 -17.70 22.08
CA LEU A 174 14.48 -18.25 21.85
C LEU A 174 13.42 -17.15 21.84
N GLU A 175 12.38 -17.35 21.03
CA GLU A 175 11.25 -16.43 20.98
C GLU A 175 10.56 -16.30 22.35
N PRO A 176 10.03 -15.10 22.69
CA PRO A 176 9.35 -14.87 23.97
C PRO A 176 8.20 -15.83 24.27
N LYS A 177 7.55 -16.41 23.26
CA LYS A 177 6.47 -17.40 23.42
C LYS A 177 6.91 -18.67 24.18
N TYR A 178 8.21 -18.94 24.22
CA TYR A 178 8.76 -20.08 24.95
C TYR A 178 9.04 -19.76 26.43
N TYR A 179 8.80 -18.53 26.91
CA TYR A 179 9.14 -18.13 28.27
C TYR A 179 8.58 -19.09 29.32
N ASP A 180 7.28 -19.36 29.29
CA ASP A 180 6.62 -20.25 30.26
C ASP A 180 7.07 -21.71 30.11
N LEU A 181 7.42 -22.13 28.90
CA LEU A 181 7.97 -23.47 28.64
C LEU A 181 9.39 -23.64 29.20
N ILE A 182 10.17 -22.56 29.24
CA ILE A 182 11.53 -22.56 29.78
C ILE A 182 11.50 -22.46 31.32
N LEU A 183 10.50 -21.79 31.92
CA LEU A 183 10.37 -21.75 33.37
C LEU A 183 10.28 -23.17 33.96
N GLY A 184 11.04 -23.42 35.03
CA GLY A 184 11.11 -24.74 35.66
C GLY A 184 12.06 -25.73 34.97
N LYS A 185 12.53 -25.46 33.74
CA LYS A 185 13.59 -26.25 33.09
C LYS A 185 14.95 -25.95 33.71
N ARG A 186 15.92 -26.85 33.51
CA ARG A 186 17.28 -26.72 34.03
C ARG A 186 18.27 -26.32 32.93
N VAL A 187 19.34 -25.65 33.27
CA VAL A 187 20.42 -25.33 32.32
C VAL A 187 21.36 -26.53 32.12
N LYS A 188 21.68 -26.88 30.88
CA LYS A 188 22.55 -28.03 30.49
C LYS A 188 24.01 -27.86 30.86
N GLN A 189 24.46 -26.62 31.03
CA GLN A 189 25.86 -26.23 31.26
C GLN A 189 25.94 -24.92 32.04
N ASP A 190 27.14 -24.57 32.49
CA ASP A 190 27.39 -23.25 33.07
C ASP A 190 27.19 -22.15 32.01
N VAL A 191 26.42 -21.11 32.34
CA VAL A 191 26.13 -19.98 31.45
C VAL A 191 26.26 -18.65 32.19
N LYS A 192 26.61 -17.59 31.45
CA LYS A 192 26.78 -16.25 32.01
C LYS A 192 25.54 -15.40 31.80
N LYS A 193 25.36 -14.40 32.66
CA LYS A 193 24.40 -13.32 32.44
C LYS A 193 24.63 -12.70 31.05
N GLY A 194 23.54 -12.48 30.32
CA GLY A 194 23.58 -11.95 28.96
C GLY A 194 23.74 -13.02 27.87
N THR A 195 23.81 -14.30 28.22
CA THR A 195 23.76 -15.40 27.24
C THR A 195 22.34 -15.49 26.64
N PRO A 196 22.18 -15.52 25.30
CA PRO A 196 20.91 -15.81 24.66
C PRO A 196 20.51 -17.26 24.96
N VAL A 197 19.27 -17.47 25.36
CA VAL A 197 18.76 -18.82 25.60
C VAL A 197 18.55 -19.52 24.25
N SER A 198 19.10 -20.71 24.08
CA SER A 198 18.83 -21.63 22.97
C SER A 198 18.42 -23.00 23.52
N TRP A 199 17.85 -23.87 22.69
CA TRP A 199 17.51 -25.24 23.10
C TRP A 199 18.75 -26.06 23.52
N ASP A 200 19.93 -25.70 23.03
CA ASP A 200 21.20 -26.37 23.37
C ASP A 200 21.60 -26.16 24.83
N ILE A 201 21.16 -25.05 25.44
CA ILE A 201 21.49 -24.74 26.84
C ILE A 201 20.39 -25.19 27.82
N VAL A 202 19.26 -25.68 27.34
CA VAL A 202 18.09 -26.06 28.16
C VAL A 202 17.98 -27.59 28.24
N MET A 203 17.95 -28.16 29.45
CA MET A 203 17.73 -29.59 29.69
C MET A 203 16.30 -29.97 29.29
N GLU A 204 16.13 -31.16 28.69
CA GLU A 204 14.80 -31.72 28.43
C GLU A 204 13.97 -31.84 29.71
#